data_AF-A0A377ZTX0-F1
#
_entry.id   AF-A0A377ZTX0-F1
#
_cell.length_a   1.000
_cell.length_b   1.000
_cell.length_c   1.000
_cell.angle_alpha   90.00
_cell.angle_beta   90.00
_cell.angle_gamma   90.00
#
_symmetry.space_group_name_H-M   'P 1'
#
loop_
_entity.id
_entity.type
_entity.pdbx_description
1 polymer ?
#
loop_
_entity_poly.entity_id
_entity_poly.type
_entity_poly.pdbx_seq_one_letter_code
_entity_poly.pdbx_strand_id
1 'polypeptide(L)'
;MPISSARSFRAGCLDARISDERISLKYGLIGQETNGLGGFANACRTIPIALEIAADMERLCPDAWLLNFTNPSGMVTEAILRHSRIKAVGLCNVPVIMQKGITTLLQCADEKEVVMQVAGLNHFIFVRQILHKGKEWLPEVIAEINAGRDPLVPRNIPPFRWPSHLLQGLGMIPCAYLRYYYMKDDLLRQELAEAGGEGTRGEVVKQLEKILFDQYRDPHLAVKPKALEGRGGQYYSERPAS
;
A
#
# COMPACT_ATOMS: atom_id res chain seq x y z
N MET A 1 12.56 25.24 -11.50
CA MET A 1 11.83 24.20 -10.74
C MET A 1 12.39 22.86 -11.16
N PRO A 2 12.85 21.99 -10.24
CA PRO A 2 13.24 20.64 -10.62
C PRO A 2 12.01 19.89 -11.15
N ILE A 3 12.10 19.39 -12.37
CA ILE A 3 11.02 18.61 -13.01
C ILE A 3 10.96 17.27 -12.28
N SER A 4 9.91 17.05 -11.50
CA SER A 4 9.63 15.75 -10.89
C SER A 4 8.83 14.88 -11.87
N SER A 5 9.38 13.75 -12.29
CA SER A 5 8.61 12.76 -13.05
C SER A 5 8.00 11.73 -12.08
N ALA A 6 6.69 11.79 -11.86
CA ALA A 6 5.97 10.70 -11.20
C ALA A 6 5.68 9.61 -12.23
N ARG A 7 6.36 8.46 -12.13
CA ARG A 7 6.08 7.29 -12.97
C ARG A 7 5.44 6.20 -12.12
N SER A 8 4.25 5.79 -12.52
CA SER A 8 3.58 4.60 -12.01
C SER A 8 3.35 3.66 -13.18
N PHE A 9 3.91 2.46 -13.12
CA PHE A 9 3.69 1.40 -14.10
C PHE A 9 3.43 0.07 -13.38
N ARG A 10 3.00 -0.95 -14.14
CA ARG A 10 2.80 -2.31 -13.62
C ARG A 10 3.44 -3.30 -14.59
N ALA A 11 4.59 -3.86 -14.21
CA ALA A 11 5.30 -4.82 -15.05
C ALA A 11 4.45 -6.10 -15.24
N GLY A 12 4.09 -6.40 -16.50
CA GLY A 12 3.21 -7.52 -16.86
C GLY A 12 1.71 -7.27 -16.63
N CYS A 13 1.32 -6.02 -16.36
CA CYS A 13 -0.07 -5.60 -16.19
C CYS A 13 -0.83 -6.46 -15.14
N LEU A 14 -2.17 -6.49 -15.20
CA LEU A 14 -2.97 -7.27 -14.25
C LEU A 14 -2.87 -8.77 -14.49
N ASP A 15 -2.55 -9.22 -15.70
CA ASP A 15 -2.42 -10.66 -15.98
C ASP A 15 -1.25 -11.29 -15.21
N ALA A 16 -0.11 -10.60 -15.14
CA ALA A 16 0.99 -11.07 -14.31
C ALA A 16 0.63 -11.07 -12.81
N ARG A 17 -0.10 -10.05 -12.34
CA ARG A 17 -0.60 -10.03 -10.95
C ARG A 17 -1.51 -11.22 -10.66
N ILE A 18 -2.46 -11.51 -11.54
CA ILE A 18 -3.37 -12.67 -11.39
C ILE A 18 -2.58 -13.97 -11.36
N SER A 19 -1.57 -14.09 -12.24
CA SER A 19 -0.67 -15.23 -12.26
C SER A 19 0.08 -15.41 -10.93
N ASP A 20 0.66 -14.33 -10.39
CA ASP A 20 1.36 -14.33 -9.11
C ASP A 20 0.47 -14.81 -7.96
N GLU A 21 -0.75 -14.26 -7.87
CA GLU A 21 -1.72 -14.59 -6.83
C GLU A 21 -2.16 -16.07 -6.95
N ARG A 22 -2.54 -16.52 -8.16
CA ARG A 22 -2.99 -17.91 -8.39
C ARG A 22 -1.89 -18.95 -8.19
N ILE A 23 -0.66 -18.67 -8.63
CA ILE A 23 0.47 -19.58 -8.44
C ILE A 23 0.77 -19.74 -6.96
N SER A 24 0.77 -18.65 -6.19
CA SER A 24 1.00 -18.71 -4.74
C SER A 24 -0.04 -19.59 -4.05
N LEU A 25 -1.33 -19.39 -4.37
CA LEU A 25 -2.44 -20.16 -3.79
C LEU A 25 -2.39 -21.64 -4.16
N LYS A 26 -1.97 -21.98 -5.39
CA LYS A 26 -1.76 -23.38 -5.82
C LYS A 26 -0.81 -24.15 -4.90
N TYR A 27 0.16 -23.48 -4.30
CA TYR A 27 1.14 -24.07 -3.39
C TYR A 27 0.79 -23.87 -1.91
N GLY A 28 -0.43 -23.44 -1.58
CA GLY A 28 -0.85 -23.19 -0.19
C GLY A 28 -0.12 -22.00 0.45
N LEU A 29 0.26 -21.01 -0.37
CA LEU A 29 0.90 -19.77 0.08
C LEU A 29 -0.02 -18.58 -0.21
N ILE A 30 0.12 -17.52 0.59
CA ILE A 30 -0.61 -16.26 0.41
C ILE A 30 -0.36 -15.69 -0.99
N GLY A 31 -1.44 -15.38 -1.71
CA GLY A 31 -1.43 -14.79 -3.04
C GLY A 31 -1.64 -13.29 -2.97
N GLN A 32 -0.55 -12.53 -2.88
CA GLN A 32 -0.62 -11.08 -2.71
C GLN A 32 0.43 -10.33 -3.54
N GLU A 33 0.02 -9.21 -4.14
CA GLU A 33 0.79 -8.40 -5.12
C GLU A 33 2.18 -7.92 -4.68
N THR A 34 2.38 -7.67 -3.40
CA THR A 34 3.53 -6.97 -2.80
C THR A 34 4.22 -7.72 -1.67
N ASN A 35 3.65 -8.85 -1.24
CA ASN A 35 4.08 -9.64 -0.09
C ASN A 35 4.29 -11.09 -0.53
N GLY A 36 5.19 -11.79 0.16
CA GLY A 36 5.46 -13.20 -0.12
C GLY A 36 5.88 -13.46 -1.57
N LEU A 37 5.43 -14.59 -2.11
CA LEU A 37 5.83 -15.06 -3.43
C LEU A 37 5.35 -14.12 -4.55
N GLY A 38 4.16 -13.55 -4.45
CA GLY A 38 3.66 -12.61 -5.44
C GLY A 38 4.45 -11.29 -5.44
N GLY A 39 4.77 -10.76 -4.26
CA GLY A 39 5.67 -9.61 -4.13
C GLY A 39 7.06 -9.87 -4.72
N PHE A 40 7.62 -11.07 -4.50
CA PHE A 40 8.91 -11.46 -5.06
C PHE A 40 8.87 -11.53 -6.60
N ALA A 41 7.89 -12.23 -7.17
CA ALA A 41 7.75 -12.35 -8.63
C ALA A 41 7.53 -10.97 -9.29
N ASN A 42 6.73 -10.11 -8.66
CA ASN A 42 6.55 -8.73 -9.09
C ASN A 42 7.86 -7.92 -9.06
N ALA A 43 8.64 -8.02 -7.98
CA ALA A 43 9.95 -7.36 -7.88
C ALA A 43 10.90 -7.81 -9.00
N CYS A 44 10.97 -9.12 -9.29
CA CYS A 44 11.82 -9.65 -10.38
C CYS A 44 11.47 -9.08 -11.75
N ARG A 45 10.20 -8.77 -12.02
CA ARG A 45 9.77 -8.14 -13.28
C ARG A 45 9.98 -6.64 -13.29
N THR A 46 9.81 -6.00 -12.14
CA THR A 46 9.76 -4.54 -12.03
C THR A 46 11.14 -3.90 -11.86
N ILE A 47 12.03 -4.50 -11.07
CA ILE A 47 13.36 -3.94 -10.79
C ILE A 47 14.19 -3.72 -12.06
N PRO A 48 14.27 -4.66 -13.04
CA PRO A 48 15.04 -4.42 -14.27
C PRO A 48 14.57 -3.18 -15.03
N ILE A 49 13.25 -3.02 -15.20
CA ILE A 49 12.64 -1.86 -15.87
C ILE A 49 12.94 -0.57 -15.10
N ALA A 50 12.86 -0.62 -13.76
CA ALA A 50 13.15 0.54 -12.93
C ALA A 50 14.62 0.97 -13.03
N LEU A 51 15.56 0.04 -13.17
CA LEU A 51 16.98 0.32 -13.36
C LEU A 51 17.28 0.85 -14.77
N GLU A 52 16.56 0.41 -15.79
CA GLU A 52 16.64 1.01 -17.15
C GLU A 52 16.18 2.47 -17.12
N ILE A 53 15.05 2.76 -16.47
CA ILE A 53 14.57 4.14 -16.27
C ILE A 53 15.61 4.95 -15.48
N ALA A 54 16.23 4.35 -14.47
CA ALA A 54 17.26 5.01 -13.69
C ALA A 54 18.47 5.39 -14.55
N ALA A 55 18.95 4.48 -15.39
CA ALA A 55 20.06 4.73 -16.32
C ALA A 55 19.74 5.84 -17.34
N ASP A 56 18.51 5.88 -17.85
CA ASP A 56 18.03 6.96 -18.71
C ASP A 56 18.02 8.31 -17.97
N MET A 57 17.55 8.33 -16.73
CA MET A 57 17.54 9.54 -15.90
C MET A 57 18.95 10.04 -15.61
N GLU A 58 19.92 9.16 -15.35
CA GLU A 58 21.33 9.56 -15.17
C GLU A 58 21.89 10.27 -16.40
N ARG A 59 21.47 9.87 -17.61
CA ARG A 59 21.91 10.49 -18.87
C ARG A 59 21.16 11.78 -19.20
N LEU A 60 19.85 11.77 -19.01
CA LEU A 60 18.95 12.80 -19.57
C LEU A 60 18.58 13.88 -18.55
N CYS A 61 18.47 13.52 -17.28
CA CYS A 61 18.03 14.42 -16.21
C CYS A 61 18.63 14.05 -14.85
N PRO A 62 19.97 14.04 -14.69
CA PRO A 62 20.63 13.54 -13.48
C PRO A 62 20.24 14.28 -12.19
N ASP A 63 19.76 15.53 -12.32
CA ASP A 63 19.31 16.35 -11.19
C ASP A 63 17.83 16.17 -10.83
N ALA A 64 17.07 15.37 -11.58
CA ALA A 64 15.67 15.12 -11.28
C ALA A 64 15.49 14.19 -10.07
N TRP A 65 14.33 14.28 -9.43
CA TRP A 65 13.89 13.32 -8.42
C TRP A 65 12.96 12.29 -9.06
N LEU A 66 13.23 11.01 -8.81
CA LEU A 66 12.33 9.91 -9.13
C LEU A 66 11.36 9.70 -7.97
N LEU A 67 10.07 9.94 -8.22
CA LEU A 67 8.99 9.64 -7.29
C LEU A 67 8.38 8.28 -7.65
N ASN A 68 8.76 7.24 -6.90
CA ASN A 68 8.36 5.87 -7.19
C ASN A 68 7.05 5.48 -6.47
N PHE A 69 6.03 5.15 -7.26
CA PHE A 69 4.78 4.53 -6.80
C PHE A 69 4.65 3.06 -7.21
N THR A 70 5.57 2.59 -8.04
CA THR A 70 5.49 1.26 -8.62
C THR A 70 5.84 0.22 -7.57
N ASN A 71 4.92 -0.72 -7.39
CA ASN A 71 5.08 -1.78 -6.42
C ASN A 71 5.97 -2.93 -6.93
N PRO A 72 6.70 -3.61 -6.03
CA PRO A 72 6.80 -3.36 -4.58
C PRO A 72 7.68 -2.14 -4.28
N SER A 73 7.09 -1.06 -3.76
CA SER A 73 7.71 0.28 -3.76
C SER A 73 9.00 0.32 -2.95
N GLY A 74 9.05 -0.38 -1.81
CA GLY A 74 10.26 -0.49 -1.00
C GLY A 74 11.40 -1.21 -1.72
N MET A 75 11.16 -2.40 -2.29
CA MET A 75 12.20 -3.19 -2.97
C MET A 75 12.72 -2.48 -4.23
N VAL A 76 11.82 -1.86 -4.99
CA VAL A 76 12.20 -1.09 -6.19
C VAL A 76 13.05 0.10 -5.80
N THR A 77 12.64 0.85 -4.78
CA THR A 77 13.41 2.02 -4.29
C THR A 77 14.78 1.60 -3.77
N GLU A 78 14.86 0.51 -3.00
CA GLU A 78 16.13 -0.05 -2.50
C GLU A 78 17.08 -0.40 -3.65
N ALA A 79 16.58 -1.07 -4.70
CA ALA A 79 17.38 -1.42 -5.87
C ALA A 79 17.92 -0.18 -6.58
N ILE A 80 17.09 0.84 -6.78
CA ILE A 80 17.49 2.11 -7.39
C ILE A 80 18.58 2.79 -6.55
N LEU A 81 18.39 2.90 -5.23
CA LEU A 81 19.34 3.56 -4.34
C LEU A 81 20.69 2.82 -4.28
N ARG A 82 20.70 1.49 -4.43
CA ARG A 82 21.94 0.69 -4.43
C ARG A 82 22.67 0.68 -5.76
N HIS A 83 21.95 0.79 -6.87
CA HIS A 83 22.47 0.50 -8.21
C HIS A 83 22.42 1.70 -9.16
N SER A 84 22.07 2.89 -8.68
CA SER A 84 22.11 4.12 -9.45
C SER A 84 22.46 5.33 -8.58
N ARG A 85 22.74 6.47 -9.19
CA ARG A 85 23.08 7.74 -8.54
C ARG A 85 21.91 8.72 -8.47
N ILE A 86 20.75 8.35 -9.02
CA ILE A 86 19.60 9.26 -9.08
C ILE A 86 18.98 9.44 -7.70
N LYS A 87 18.44 10.63 -7.48
CA LYS A 87 17.68 10.94 -6.28
C LYS A 87 16.31 10.27 -6.37
N ALA A 88 16.02 9.33 -5.48
CA ALA A 88 14.77 8.56 -5.50
C ALA A 88 14.05 8.57 -4.15
N VAL A 89 12.72 8.63 -4.19
CA VAL A 89 11.84 8.45 -3.02
C VAL A 89 10.74 7.46 -3.38
N GLY A 90 10.61 6.41 -2.57
CA GLY A 90 9.49 5.47 -2.62
C GLY A 90 8.30 5.99 -1.82
N LEU A 91 7.11 5.95 -2.41
CA LEU A 91 5.88 6.42 -1.80
C LEU A 91 4.90 5.27 -1.55
N CYS A 92 4.13 5.39 -0.47
CA CYS A 92 3.10 4.45 -0.05
C CYS A 92 1.98 5.21 0.66
N ASN A 93 0.73 4.81 0.47
CA ASN A 93 -0.43 5.44 1.09
C ASN A 93 -0.70 4.98 2.54
N VAL A 94 -0.13 3.85 2.97
CA VAL A 94 -0.41 3.26 4.29
C VAL A 94 -0.11 4.21 5.46
N PRO A 95 1.05 4.88 5.54
CA PRO A 95 1.31 5.83 6.64
C PRO A 95 0.28 6.97 6.68
N VAL A 96 -0.16 7.45 5.52
CA VAL A 96 -1.16 8.54 5.44
C VAL A 96 -2.51 8.05 5.98
N ILE A 97 -2.94 6.84 5.60
CA ILE A 97 -4.18 6.25 6.10
C ILE A 97 -4.12 6.06 7.62
N MET A 98 -2.99 5.57 8.14
CA MET A 98 -2.81 5.39 9.59
C MET A 98 -2.87 6.74 10.32
N GLN A 99 -2.21 7.78 9.79
CA GLN A 99 -2.26 9.12 10.38
C GLN A 99 -3.69 9.66 10.44
N LYS A 100 -4.43 9.58 9.32
CA LYS A 100 -5.84 10.02 9.25
C LYS A 100 -6.74 9.24 10.20
N GLY A 101 -6.54 7.92 10.30
CA GLY A 101 -7.24 7.06 11.24
C GLY A 101 -7.00 7.47 12.69
N ILE A 102 -5.75 7.75 13.07
CA ILE A 102 -5.38 8.22 14.40
C ILE A 102 -5.99 9.60 14.68
N THR A 103 -5.88 10.56 13.77
CA THR A 103 -6.50 11.89 13.91
C THR A 103 -8.01 11.77 14.13
N THR A 104 -8.69 10.84 13.44
CA THR A 104 -10.12 10.56 13.62
C THR A 104 -10.42 10.02 15.02
N LEU A 105 -9.64 9.05 15.52
CA LEU A 105 -9.82 8.51 16.87
C LEU A 105 -9.60 9.57 17.94
N LEU A 106 -8.62 10.46 17.75
CA LEU A 106 -8.32 11.56 18.66
C LEU A 106 -9.30 12.74 18.54
N GLN A 107 -10.26 12.68 17.62
CA GLN A 107 -11.20 13.77 17.30
C GLN A 107 -10.47 15.10 17.06
N CYS A 108 -9.28 15.04 16.47
CA CYS A 108 -8.44 16.20 16.25
C CYS A 108 -8.82 16.86 14.92
N ALA A 109 -9.02 18.18 14.94
CA ALA A 109 -9.43 18.94 13.76
C ALA A 109 -8.29 19.21 12.78
N ASP A 110 -7.04 19.28 13.27
CA ASP A 110 -5.84 19.51 12.46
C ASP A 110 -4.88 18.33 12.53
N GLU A 111 -4.75 17.59 11.42
CA GLU A 111 -3.83 16.44 11.28
C GLU A 111 -2.38 16.79 11.64
N LYS A 112 -1.97 18.07 11.54
CA LYS A 112 -0.61 18.54 11.88
C LYS A 112 -0.32 18.56 13.37
N GLU A 113 -1.34 18.58 14.23
CA GLU A 113 -1.15 18.50 15.69
C GLU A 113 -0.80 17.08 16.15
N VAL A 114 -0.95 16.08 15.27
CA VAL A 114 -0.65 14.67 15.53
C VAL A 114 0.67 14.30 14.87
N VAL A 115 1.66 13.97 15.71
CA VAL A 115 2.95 13.43 15.28
C VAL A 115 2.94 11.92 15.46
N MET A 116 3.17 11.19 14.37
CA MET A 116 3.20 9.73 14.36
C MET A 116 4.61 9.26 14.03
N GLN A 117 5.23 8.47 14.92
CA GLN A 117 6.49 7.79 14.61
C GLN A 117 6.19 6.43 13.97
N VAL A 118 6.64 6.28 12.72
CA VAL A 118 6.50 5.05 11.94
C VAL A 118 7.88 4.46 11.67
N ALA A 119 8.03 3.16 11.84
CA ALA A 119 9.26 2.44 11.53
C ALA A 119 8.97 1.12 10.81
N GLY A 120 9.85 0.74 9.89
CA GLY A 120 9.76 -0.51 9.14
C GLY A 120 10.07 -0.36 7.66
N LEU A 121 9.54 -1.26 6.85
CA LEU A 121 9.68 -1.28 5.39
C LEU A 121 8.33 -0.97 4.72
N ASN A 122 8.34 -0.70 3.42
CA ASN A 122 7.09 -0.59 2.65
C ASN A 122 6.20 -1.85 2.85
N HIS A 123 4.92 -1.65 3.18
CA HIS A 123 3.96 -2.72 3.55
C HIS A 123 4.39 -3.61 4.74
N PHE A 124 5.35 -3.12 5.53
CA PHE A 124 5.82 -3.77 6.75
C PHE A 124 6.21 -2.69 7.78
N ILE A 125 5.24 -1.85 8.17
CA ILE A 125 5.47 -0.74 9.10
C ILE A 125 4.69 -0.91 10.40
N PHE A 126 5.21 -0.29 11.44
CA PHE A 126 4.60 -0.17 12.76
C PHE A 126 4.54 1.29 13.18
N VAL A 127 3.42 1.71 13.75
CA VAL A 127 3.34 2.93 14.54
C VAL A 127 3.85 2.62 15.93
N ARG A 128 4.92 3.30 16.33
CA ARG A 128 5.58 3.09 17.63
C ARG A 128 5.38 4.24 18.61
N GLN A 129 4.86 5.36 18.14
CA GLN A 129 4.60 6.52 18.96
C GLN A 129 3.50 7.38 18.34
N ILE A 130 2.61 7.90 19.17
CA ILE A 130 1.59 8.87 18.78
C ILE A 130 1.62 10.02 19.77
N LEU A 131 2.09 11.19 19.30
CA LEU A 131 2.07 12.41 20.08
C LEU A 131 0.96 13.33 19.58
N HIS A 132 0.10 13.81 20.47
CA HIS A 132 -0.84 14.88 20.18
C HIS A 132 -0.67 15.96 21.24
N LYS A 133 -0.27 17.16 20.79
CA LYS A 133 0.11 18.30 21.67
C LYS A 133 1.17 17.92 22.71
N GLY A 134 2.13 17.10 22.30
CA GLY A 134 3.24 16.63 23.14
C GLY A 134 2.89 15.52 24.14
N LYS A 135 1.63 15.08 24.22
CA LYS A 135 1.21 13.94 25.05
C LYS A 135 1.23 12.65 24.25
N GLU A 136 1.68 11.54 24.85
CA GLU A 136 1.61 10.19 24.27
C GLU A 136 0.17 9.65 24.27
N TRP A 137 -0.23 9.01 23.17
CA TRP A 137 -1.58 8.44 22.96
C TRP A 137 -1.58 7.01 22.43
N LEU A 138 -0.41 6.40 22.19
CA LEU A 138 -0.34 5.04 21.64
C LEU A 138 -1.14 4.00 22.46
N PRO A 139 -1.06 3.96 23.81
CA PRO A 139 -1.83 2.99 24.60
C PRO A 139 -3.36 3.16 24.43
N GLU A 140 -3.85 4.39 24.42
CA GLU A 140 -5.27 4.71 24.22
C GLU A 140 -5.75 4.28 22.84
N VAL A 141 -4.97 4.57 21.80
CA VAL A 141 -5.30 4.14 20.42
C VAL A 141 -5.31 2.61 20.32
N ILE A 142 -4.37 1.90 20.95
CA ILE A 142 -4.39 0.43 21.01
C ILE A 142 -5.66 -0.09 21.69
N ALA A 143 -6.10 0.55 22.78
CA ALA A 143 -7.32 0.16 23.48
C ALA A 143 -8.57 0.35 22.61
N GLU A 144 -8.64 1.46 21.86
CA GLU A 144 -9.73 1.75 20.90
C GLU A 144 -9.80 0.71 19.78
N ILE A 145 -8.65 0.34 19.20
CA ILE A 145 -8.56 -0.71 18.17
C ILE A 145 -9.02 -2.05 18.73
N ASN A 146 -8.57 -2.42 19.94
CA ASN A 146 -9.01 -3.65 20.61
C ASN A 146 -10.52 -3.65 20.96
N ALA A 147 -11.12 -2.48 21.19
CA ALA A 147 -12.57 -2.32 21.34
C ALA A 147 -13.34 -2.45 20.01
N GLY A 148 -12.64 -2.63 18.89
CA GLY A 148 -13.20 -2.85 17.55
C GLY A 148 -13.31 -1.59 16.69
N ARG A 149 -12.72 -0.46 17.11
CA ARG A 149 -12.66 0.78 16.33
C ARG A 149 -11.30 0.92 15.67
N ASP A 150 -11.15 0.37 14.47
CA ASP A 150 -9.91 0.46 13.69
C ASP A 150 -10.10 1.25 12.37
N PRO A 151 -9.96 2.59 12.41
CA PRO A 151 -10.00 3.43 11.21
C PRO A 151 -8.63 3.54 10.49
N LEU A 152 -7.60 2.81 10.94
CA LEU A 152 -6.25 2.87 10.37
C LEU A 152 -6.08 1.93 9.16
N VAL A 153 -7.15 1.25 8.76
CA VAL A 153 -7.16 0.23 7.71
C VAL A 153 -7.63 0.83 6.38
N PRO A 154 -6.93 0.56 5.26
CA PRO A 154 -7.40 0.93 3.92
C PRO A 154 -8.81 0.37 3.61
N ARG A 155 -9.68 1.16 2.96
CA ARG A 155 -11.08 0.75 2.69
C ARG A 155 -11.25 -0.50 1.82
N ASN A 156 -10.23 -0.86 1.05
CA ASN A 156 -10.23 -2.06 0.20
C ASN A 156 -9.86 -3.34 0.95
N ILE A 157 -9.55 -3.24 2.25
CA ILE A 157 -9.27 -4.38 3.11
C ILE A 157 -10.56 -4.72 3.86
N PRO A 158 -11.03 -5.98 3.81
CA PRO A 158 -12.17 -6.42 4.59
C PRO A 158 -11.97 -6.13 6.09
N PRO A 159 -13.02 -5.69 6.82
CA PRO A 159 -12.95 -5.48 8.25
C PRO A 159 -12.44 -6.73 8.96
N PHE A 160 -11.54 -6.54 9.90
CA PHE A 160 -10.96 -7.63 10.69
C PHE A 160 -10.70 -7.16 12.11
N ARG A 161 -10.37 -8.10 13.00
CA ARG A 161 -9.91 -7.80 14.36
C ARG A 161 -8.55 -8.41 14.58
N TRP A 162 -7.64 -7.63 15.14
CA TRP A 162 -6.39 -8.16 15.65
C TRP A 162 -6.65 -9.08 16.85
N PRO A 163 -5.84 -10.14 17.05
CA PRO A 163 -5.84 -10.87 18.31
C PRO A 163 -5.57 -9.88 19.46
N SER A 164 -6.43 -9.84 20.48
CA SER A 164 -6.43 -8.80 21.51
C SER A 164 -5.08 -8.66 22.25
N HIS A 165 -4.42 -9.80 22.48
CA HIS A 165 -3.10 -9.87 23.13
C HIS A 165 -1.95 -9.41 22.21
N LEU A 166 -2.12 -9.42 20.89
CA LEU A 166 -1.06 -9.07 19.95
C LEU A 166 -0.67 -7.60 20.08
N LEU A 167 -1.64 -6.68 20.02
CA LEU A 167 -1.36 -5.24 20.09
C LEU A 167 -0.83 -4.83 21.47
N GLN A 168 -1.41 -5.39 22.54
CA GLN A 168 -0.96 -5.12 23.92
C GLN A 168 0.45 -5.64 24.16
N GLY A 169 0.76 -6.86 23.72
CA GLY A 169 2.08 -7.45 23.88
C GLY A 169 3.15 -6.79 23.01
N LEU A 170 2.78 -6.35 21.81
CA LEU A 170 3.70 -5.68 20.89
C LEU A 170 4.00 -4.23 21.32
N GLY A 171 3.03 -3.55 21.96
CA GLY A 171 3.15 -2.13 22.32
C GLY A 171 3.28 -1.21 21.10
N MET A 172 2.87 -1.67 19.92
CA MET A 172 2.92 -0.93 18.65
C MET A 172 1.70 -1.31 17.80
N ILE A 173 1.34 -0.46 16.84
CA ILE A 173 0.25 -0.74 15.91
C ILE A 173 0.84 -1.16 14.55
N PRO A 174 0.74 -2.45 14.17
CA PRO A 174 1.18 -2.91 12.86
C PRO A 174 0.22 -2.43 11.76
N CYS A 175 0.73 -2.18 10.56
CA CYS A 175 -0.16 -1.90 9.43
C CYS A 175 -0.93 -3.15 8.97
N ALA A 176 -2.05 -2.96 8.27
CA ALA A 176 -2.97 -4.04 7.88
C ALA A 176 -2.33 -5.15 6.99
N TYR A 177 -1.19 -4.88 6.36
CA TYR A 177 -0.43 -5.89 5.61
C TYR A 177 0.22 -6.93 6.53
N LEU A 178 0.46 -6.62 7.81
CA LEU A 178 1.08 -7.58 8.72
C LEU A 178 0.15 -8.74 9.12
N ARG A 179 -1.14 -8.67 8.74
CA ARG A 179 -2.06 -9.81 8.84
C ARG A 179 -1.59 -11.02 8.05
N TYR A 180 -0.90 -10.82 6.92
CA TYR A 180 -0.33 -11.92 6.14
C TYR A 180 0.73 -12.72 6.92
N TYR A 181 1.27 -12.14 8.00
CA TYR A 181 2.28 -12.76 8.85
C TYR A 181 1.69 -13.25 10.17
N TYR A 182 0.91 -12.41 10.87
CA TYR A 182 0.33 -12.77 12.18
C TYR A 182 -0.96 -13.58 12.10
N MET A 183 -1.69 -13.52 10.98
CA MET A 183 -2.99 -14.16 10.78
C MET A 183 -2.99 -15.01 9.50
N LYS A 184 -1.82 -15.54 9.14
CA LYS A 184 -1.58 -16.22 7.86
C LYS A 184 -2.64 -17.27 7.52
N ASP A 185 -2.96 -18.16 8.47
CA ASP A 185 -3.85 -19.29 8.20
C ASP A 185 -5.30 -18.85 7.92
N ASP A 186 -5.77 -17.82 8.61
CA ASP A 186 -7.10 -17.24 8.37
C ASP A 186 -7.16 -16.57 6.99
N LEU A 187 -6.14 -15.76 6.67
CA LEU A 187 -6.06 -15.07 5.39
C LEU A 187 -5.90 -16.04 4.23
N LEU A 188 -5.12 -17.10 4.39
CA LEU A 188 -4.95 -18.12 3.35
C LEU A 188 -6.27 -18.87 3.09
N ARG A 189 -7.02 -19.24 4.14
CA ARG A 189 -8.35 -19.85 3.99
C ARG A 189 -9.30 -18.92 3.25
N GLN A 190 -9.28 -17.64 3.58
CA GLN A 190 -10.10 -16.62 2.92
C GLN A 190 -9.72 -16.49 1.44
N GLU A 191 -8.43 -16.29 1.11
CA GLU A 191 -7.97 -16.14 -0.27
C GLU A 191 -8.27 -17.38 -1.13
N LEU A 192 -8.16 -18.59 -0.55
CA LEU A 192 -8.54 -19.84 -1.24
C LEU A 192 -10.05 -19.90 -1.53
N ALA A 193 -10.88 -19.47 -0.59
CA ALA A 193 -12.34 -19.41 -0.78
C ALA A 193 -12.72 -18.36 -1.84
N GLU A 194 -12.14 -17.17 -1.78
CA GLU A 194 -12.34 -16.09 -2.76
C GLU A 194 -11.91 -16.54 -4.16
N ALA A 195 -10.73 -17.16 -4.30
CA ALA A 195 -10.22 -17.66 -5.56
C ALA A 195 -11.07 -18.79 -6.19
N GLY A 196 -11.83 -19.54 -5.38
CA GLY A 196 -12.81 -20.52 -5.82
C GLY A 196 -14.19 -19.95 -6.14
N GLY A 197 -14.49 -18.71 -5.72
CA GLY A 197 -15.77 -18.03 -5.91
C GLY A 197 -15.64 -16.78 -6.79
N GLU A 198 -15.48 -15.62 -6.16
CA GLU A 198 -15.43 -14.31 -6.83
C GLU A 198 -14.16 -14.07 -7.67
N GLY A 199 -13.11 -14.86 -7.43
CA GLY A 199 -11.80 -14.73 -8.05
C GLY A 199 -10.78 -14.06 -7.13
N THR A 200 -9.53 -14.13 -7.56
CA THR A 200 -8.41 -13.45 -6.91
C THR A 200 -8.58 -11.93 -6.98
N ARG A 201 -7.86 -11.20 -6.11
CA ARG A 201 -7.94 -9.75 -6.08
C ARG A 201 -7.55 -9.11 -7.43
N GLY A 202 -6.57 -9.66 -8.13
CA GLY A 202 -6.17 -9.24 -9.46
C GLY A 202 -7.30 -9.37 -10.48
N GLU A 203 -8.11 -10.43 -10.40
CA GLU A 203 -9.26 -10.66 -11.29
C GLU A 203 -10.38 -9.66 -11.02
N VAL A 204 -10.71 -9.44 -9.74
CA VAL A 204 -11.68 -8.42 -9.32
C VAL A 204 -11.25 -7.03 -9.79
N VAL A 205 -9.97 -6.68 -9.58
CA VAL A 205 -9.43 -5.39 -10.04
C VAL A 205 -9.49 -5.28 -11.56
N LYS A 206 -9.20 -6.35 -12.31
CA LYS A 206 -9.27 -6.37 -13.79
C LYS A 206 -10.68 -6.10 -14.31
N GLN A 207 -11.70 -6.67 -13.66
CA GLN A 207 -13.10 -6.38 -13.97
C GLN A 207 -13.45 -4.91 -13.66
N LEU A 208 -13.03 -4.40 -12.51
CA LEU A 208 -13.23 -3.00 -12.14
C LEU A 208 -12.53 -2.04 -13.11
N GLU A 209 -11.33 -2.37 -13.61
CA GLU A 209 -10.65 -1.54 -14.60
C GLU A 209 -11.45 -1.41 -15.89
N LYS A 210 -12.04 -2.51 -16.38
CA LYS A 210 -12.87 -2.50 -17.58
C LYS A 210 -14.06 -1.56 -17.44
N ILE A 211 -14.77 -1.65 -16.31
CA ILE A 211 -15.90 -0.76 -16.00
C ILE A 211 -15.47 0.71 -15.97
N LEU A 212 -14.32 1.00 -15.34
CA LEU A 212 -13.79 2.36 -15.27
C LEU A 212 -13.40 2.88 -16.66
N PHE A 213 -12.74 2.08 -17.49
CA PHE A 213 -12.37 2.50 -18.84
C PHE A 213 -13.59 2.78 -19.72
N ASP A 214 -14.66 1.98 -19.59
CA ASP A 214 -15.90 2.24 -20.31
C ASP A 214 -16.58 3.54 -19.84
N GLN A 215 -16.54 3.85 -18.54
CA GLN A 215 -17.03 5.14 -18.01
C GLN A 215 -16.19 6.32 -18.49
N TYR A 216 -14.87 6.19 -18.55
CA TYR A 216 -13.98 7.25 -19.02
C TYR A 216 -14.04 7.49 -20.53
N ARG A 217 -14.78 6.67 -21.30
CA ARG A 217 -15.07 6.98 -22.71
C ARG A 217 -16.08 8.11 -22.87
N ASP A 218 -16.88 8.40 -21.84
CA ASP A 218 -17.82 9.51 -21.87
C ASP A 218 -17.08 10.85 -21.72
N PRO A 219 -17.03 11.70 -22.76
CA PRO A 219 -16.35 13.00 -22.69
C PRO A 219 -17.07 14.00 -21.76
N HIS A 220 -18.30 13.71 -21.34
CA HIS A 220 -19.07 14.55 -20.42
C HIS A 220 -18.92 14.13 -18.95
N LEU A 221 -18.17 13.08 -18.66
CA LEU A 221 -17.90 12.66 -17.29
C LEU A 221 -17.07 13.73 -16.55
N ALA A 222 -17.74 14.54 -15.74
CA ALA A 222 -17.13 15.61 -14.95
C ALA A 222 -16.90 15.24 -13.47
N VAL A 223 -17.30 14.03 -13.05
CA VAL A 223 -17.23 13.58 -11.64
C VAL A 223 -16.40 12.31 -11.55
N LYS A 224 -15.56 12.22 -10.53
CA LYS A 224 -14.76 11.03 -10.22
C LYS A 224 -15.68 9.81 -10.01
N PRO A 225 -15.54 8.73 -10.79
CA PRO A 225 -16.40 7.56 -10.64
C PRO A 225 -16.26 6.88 -9.29
N LYS A 226 -17.40 6.49 -8.68
CA LYS A 226 -17.42 5.75 -7.41
C LYS A 226 -16.65 4.43 -7.48
N ALA A 227 -16.65 3.77 -8.65
CA ALA A 227 -15.92 2.51 -8.87
C ALA A 227 -14.40 2.64 -8.63
N LEU A 228 -13.85 3.86 -8.71
CA LEU A 228 -12.43 4.11 -8.46
C LEU A 228 -12.04 3.91 -6.99
N GLU A 229 -12.98 4.10 -6.06
CA GLU A 229 -12.75 3.87 -4.63
C GLU A 229 -12.45 2.39 -4.33
N GLY A 230 -12.95 1.49 -5.17
CA GLY A 230 -12.76 0.05 -5.07
C GLY A 230 -11.35 -0.44 -5.44
N ARG A 231 -10.46 0.38 -6.02
CA ARG A 231 -9.11 -0.06 -6.45
C ARG A 231 -8.07 -0.16 -5.33
N GLY A 232 -8.30 0.43 -4.14
CA GLY A 232 -7.36 0.37 -3.01
C GLY A 232 -6.17 1.33 -3.05
N GLY A 233 -6.13 2.25 -4.02
CA GLY A 233 -5.09 3.28 -4.17
C GLY A 233 -5.46 4.65 -3.59
N GLN A 234 -6.22 4.69 -2.48
CA GLN A 234 -6.67 5.96 -1.91
C GLN A 234 -5.47 6.81 -1.42
N TYR A 235 -5.56 8.13 -1.61
CA TYR A 235 -4.59 9.16 -1.18
C TYR A 235 -3.21 9.17 -1.86
N TYR A 236 -2.93 8.30 -2.85
CA TYR A 236 -1.65 8.32 -3.58
C TYR A 236 -1.36 9.66 -4.30
N SER A 237 -2.39 10.40 -4.70
CA SER A 237 -2.28 11.67 -5.43
C SER A 237 -2.14 12.92 -4.56
N GLU A 238 -2.32 12.83 -3.24
CA GLU A 238 -2.46 14.03 -2.38
C GLU A 238 -1.14 14.63 -1.88
N ARG A 239 0.00 13.93 -2.01
CA ARG A 239 1.30 14.38 -1.48
C ARG A 239 2.35 14.89 -2.48
N PRO A 240 2.40 14.47 -3.76
CA PRO A 240 3.37 15.05 -4.70
C PRO A 240 3.16 16.56 -4.94
N ALA A 241 2.02 17.11 -4.51
CA ALA A 241 1.61 18.50 -4.73
C ALA A 241 1.80 19.42 -3.51
N SER A 242 2.38 18.94 -2.40
CA SER A 242 2.66 19.71 -1.18
C SER A 242 4.16 19.79 -0.91
#